data_AF-A0A1A0UJG2-F1
#
_entry.id   AF-A0A1A0UJG2-F1
#
_cell.length_a   1.000
_cell.length_b   1.000
_cell.length_c   1.000
_cell.angle_alpha   90.00
_cell.angle_beta   90.00
_cell.angle_gamma   90.00
#
_symmetry.space_group_name_H-M   'P 1'
#
loop_
_entity.id
_entity.type
_entity.pdbx_description
1 polymer ?
#
loop_
_entity_poly.entity_id
_entity_poly.type
_entity_poly.pdbx_seq_one_letter_code
_entity_poly.pdbx_strand_id
1 'polypeptide(L)'
;MQLHKRDVVAAAATLLDSYGLADLTMRRLARELEVSPGALYWHFTSKQELLGAVADRILEPVGDAAGAWRERVSSVCVALRDALLSHTDGAELVSASFAAGQSTAMARILEGLTEAARDAGVPDGHAELAARTVVYYVLGFTVDEQSRLQWDAAGADLPGDQSVLTEDASARFRFGVGLLVSGIRGRQDQPV
;
A
#
# COMPACT_ATOMS: atom_id res chain seq x y z
N MET A 1 5.30 20.13 -26.08
CA MET A 1 4.78 18.77 -25.88
C MET A 1 3.53 18.86 -25.02
N GLN A 2 2.42 18.24 -25.41
CA GLN A 2 1.21 18.26 -24.58
C GLN A 2 1.42 17.33 -23.39
N LEU A 3 1.24 17.85 -22.18
CA LEU A 3 1.40 17.07 -20.95
C LEU A 3 0.08 16.33 -20.68
N HIS A 4 0.13 15.01 -20.51
CA HIS A 4 -1.03 14.20 -20.12
C HIS A 4 -0.89 13.71 -18.67
N LYS A 5 -2.02 13.54 -17.97
CA LYS A 5 -2.04 13.02 -16.58
C LYS A 5 -1.21 11.74 -16.43
N ARG A 6 -1.32 10.83 -17.38
CA ARG A 6 -0.60 9.55 -17.38
C ARG A 6 0.92 9.72 -17.41
N ASP A 7 1.41 10.68 -18.18
CA ASP A 7 2.85 10.93 -18.33
C ASP A 7 3.42 11.55 -17.05
N VAL A 8 2.66 12.45 -16.41
CA VAL A 8 3.00 13.03 -15.10
C VAL A 8 3.09 11.95 -14.03
N VAL A 9 2.10 11.03 -13.98
CA VAL A 9 2.08 9.92 -13.02
C VAL A 9 3.24 8.95 -13.26
N ALA A 10 3.54 8.64 -14.53
CA ALA A 10 4.67 7.77 -14.88
C ALA A 10 6.01 8.39 -14.44
N ALA A 11 6.22 9.68 -14.71
CA ALA A 11 7.42 10.39 -14.28
C ALA A 11 7.51 10.50 -12.75
N ALA A 12 6.38 10.71 -12.06
CA ALA A 12 6.33 10.71 -10.60
C ALA A 12 6.71 9.35 -10.00
N ALA A 13 6.25 8.24 -10.60
CA ALA A 13 6.63 6.89 -10.20
C ALA A 13 8.14 6.63 -10.45
N THR A 14 8.67 7.05 -11.60
CA THR A 14 10.12 6.96 -11.86
C THR A 14 10.94 7.75 -10.84
N LEU A 15 10.47 8.95 -10.48
CA LEU A 15 11.13 9.81 -9.50
C LEU A 15 11.07 9.19 -8.09
N LEU A 16 9.94 8.57 -7.72
CA LEU A 16 9.81 7.79 -6.49
C LEU A 16 10.83 6.65 -6.46
N ASP A 17 10.90 5.83 -7.49
CA ASP A 17 11.80 4.67 -7.52
C ASP A 17 13.27 5.07 -7.42
N SER A 18 13.62 6.20 -8.02
CA SER A 18 15.01 6.69 -8.10
C SER A 18 15.49 7.42 -6.85
N TYR A 19 14.59 8.13 -6.15
CA TYR A 19 14.99 9.06 -5.07
C TYR A 19 14.16 8.95 -3.79
N GLY A 20 13.12 8.11 -3.78
CA GLY A 20 12.21 7.97 -2.66
C GLY A 20 11.14 9.07 -2.55
N LEU A 21 10.22 8.88 -1.61
CA LEU A 21 9.04 9.72 -1.43
C LEU A 21 9.38 11.13 -0.95
N ALA A 22 10.42 11.26 -0.12
CA ALA A 22 10.87 12.55 0.41
C ALA A 22 11.29 13.52 -0.72
N ASP A 23 11.89 13.00 -1.78
CA ASP A 23 12.33 13.77 -2.94
C ASP A 23 11.24 13.98 -4.00
N LEU A 24 10.15 13.22 -3.95
CA LEU A 24 8.98 13.41 -4.81
C LEU A 24 8.21 14.68 -4.44
N THR A 25 8.64 15.81 -5.01
CA THR A 25 8.02 17.13 -4.85
C THR A 25 7.47 17.64 -6.18
N MET A 26 6.41 18.46 -6.14
CA MET A 26 5.84 19.09 -7.35
C MET A 26 6.90 19.88 -8.13
N ARG A 27 7.80 20.56 -7.43
CA ARG A 27 8.88 21.33 -8.05
C ARG A 27 9.91 20.44 -8.73
N ARG A 28 10.35 19.35 -8.09
CA ARG A 28 11.31 18.41 -8.68
C ARG A 28 10.68 17.72 -9.90
N LEU A 29 9.44 17.25 -9.78
CA LEU A 29 8.70 16.64 -10.89
C LEU A 29 8.55 17.59 -12.08
N ALA A 30 8.22 18.87 -11.83
CA ALA A 30 8.12 19.87 -12.90
C ALA A 30 9.46 20.07 -13.61
N ARG A 31 10.56 20.11 -12.85
CA ARG A 31 11.92 20.18 -13.41
C ARG A 31 12.25 18.96 -14.26
N GLU A 32 11.93 17.76 -13.78
CA GLU A 32 12.18 16.50 -14.49
C GLU A 32 11.41 16.44 -15.82
N LEU A 33 10.20 16.98 -15.84
CA LEU A 33 9.35 17.06 -17.02
C LEU A 33 9.62 18.29 -17.91
N GLU A 34 10.61 19.13 -17.55
CA GLU A 34 10.94 20.38 -18.24
C GLU A 34 9.74 21.34 -18.40
N VAL A 35 8.86 21.39 -17.40
CA VAL A 35 7.67 22.26 -17.38
C VAL A 35 7.68 23.19 -16.16
N SER A 36 6.80 24.19 -16.16
CA SER A 36 6.58 25.01 -14.96
C SER A 36 5.76 24.21 -13.92
N PRO A 37 5.95 24.44 -12.61
CA PRO A 37 5.10 23.82 -11.58
C PRO A 37 3.61 24.10 -11.80
N GLY A 38 3.27 25.29 -12.31
CA GLY A 38 1.89 25.65 -12.66
C GLY A 38 1.27 24.71 -13.70
N ALA A 39 2.06 24.18 -14.65
CA ALA A 39 1.60 23.19 -15.62
C ALA A 39 1.09 21.90 -14.94
N LEU A 40 1.76 21.45 -13.88
CA LEU A 40 1.33 20.27 -13.12
C LEU A 40 0.01 20.50 -12.39
N TYR A 41 -0.20 21.71 -11.85
CA TYR A 41 -1.42 22.04 -11.12
C TYR A 41 -2.69 22.07 -11.98
N TRP A 42 -2.56 22.19 -13.31
CA TRP A 42 -3.68 21.98 -14.23
C TRP A 42 -4.12 20.52 -14.32
N HIS A 43 -3.24 19.59 -13.98
CA HIS A 43 -3.52 18.15 -14.00
C HIS A 43 -3.87 17.61 -12.61
N PHE A 44 -3.21 18.11 -11.57
CA PHE A 44 -3.39 17.69 -10.20
C PHE A 44 -3.46 18.93 -9.30
N THR A 45 -4.62 19.16 -8.72
CA THR A 45 -4.92 20.32 -7.87
C THR A 45 -4.06 20.37 -6.60
N SER A 46 -3.47 19.25 -6.19
CA SER A 46 -2.60 19.13 -5.02
C SER A 46 -1.55 18.03 -5.18
N LYS A 47 -0.53 18.04 -4.30
CA LYS A 47 0.42 16.92 -4.20
C LYS A 47 -0.31 15.63 -3.81
N GLN A 48 -1.30 15.70 -2.94
CA GLN A 48 -2.08 14.56 -2.47
C GLN A 48 -2.86 13.90 -3.62
N GLU A 49 -3.47 14.67 -4.52
CA GLU A 49 -4.15 14.13 -5.71
C GLU A 49 -3.14 13.39 -6.63
N LEU A 50 -1.95 13.96 -6.83
CA LEU A 50 -0.88 13.28 -7.57
C LEU A 50 -0.45 11.98 -6.89
N LEU A 51 -0.23 11.99 -5.57
CA LEU A 51 0.15 10.79 -4.82
C LEU A 51 -0.95 9.72 -4.90
N GLY A 52 -2.23 10.10 -4.85
CA GLY A 52 -3.35 9.19 -5.07
C GLY A 52 -3.30 8.50 -6.43
N ALA A 53 -3.01 9.26 -7.49
CA ALA A 53 -2.86 8.70 -8.83
C ALA A 53 -1.62 7.81 -8.99
N VAL A 54 -0.52 8.12 -8.30
CA VAL A 54 0.65 7.23 -8.24
C VAL A 54 0.33 5.96 -7.45
N ALA A 55 -0.37 6.07 -6.32
CA ALA A 55 -0.84 4.91 -5.56
C ALA A 55 -1.75 4.01 -6.40
N ASP A 56 -2.69 4.58 -7.15
CA ASP A 56 -3.57 3.81 -8.04
C ASP A 56 -2.78 3.06 -9.12
N ARG A 57 -1.69 3.65 -9.63
CA ARG A 57 -0.76 2.96 -10.54
C ARG A 57 -0.03 1.81 -9.83
N ILE A 58 0.51 2.04 -8.64
CA ILE A 58 1.22 1.02 -7.86
C ILE A 58 0.30 -0.17 -7.58
N LEU A 59 -0.97 0.11 -7.28
CA LEU A 59 -1.97 -0.88 -6.90
C LEU A 59 -2.71 -1.53 -8.08
N GLU A 60 -2.41 -1.15 -9.34
CA GLU A 60 -3.00 -1.76 -10.53
C GLU A 60 -2.93 -3.30 -10.54
N PRO A 61 -1.83 -3.95 -10.10
CA PRO A 61 -1.74 -5.41 -10.05
C PRO A 61 -2.63 -6.06 -8.97
N VAL A 62 -3.16 -5.29 -8.01
CA VAL A 62 -4.04 -5.80 -6.94
C VAL A 62 -5.43 -6.01 -7.53
N GLY A 63 -5.61 -7.16 -8.18
CA GLY A 63 -6.86 -7.56 -8.80
C GLY A 63 -7.94 -7.98 -7.80
N ASP A 64 -9.12 -8.23 -8.34
CA ASP A 64 -10.24 -8.78 -7.56
C ASP A 64 -9.94 -10.24 -7.19
N ALA A 65 -9.98 -10.55 -5.89
CA ALA A 65 -9.78 -11.90 -5.42
C ALA A 65 -11.10 -12.70 -5.49
N ALA A 66 -11.03 -13.93 -5.99
CA ALA A 66 -12.16 -14.85 -6.06
C ALA A 66 -12.06 -15.97 -5.02
N GLY A 67 -13.18 -16.65 -4.76
CA GLY A 67 -13.24 -17.79 -3.85
C GLY A 67 -13.79 -17.45 -2.47
N ALA A 68 -13.56 -18.35 -1.50
CA ALA A 68 -14.01 -18.15 -0.14
C ALA A 68 -13.26 -16.98 0.54
N TRP A 69 -13.89 -16.39 1.55
CA TRP A 69 -13.44 -15.12 2.11
C TRP A 69 -12.00 -15.16 2.66
N ARG A 70 -11.55 -16.31 3.19
CA ARG A 70 -10.20 -16.45 3.77
C ARG A 70 -9.14 -16.35 2.69
N GLU A 71 -9.38 -17.01 1.57
CA GLU A 71 -8.54 -17.04 0.38
C GLU A 71 -8.51 -15.65 -0.23
N ARG A 72 -9.65 -14.95 -0.29
CA ARG A 72 -9.71 -13.56 -0.76
C ARG A 72 -8.87 -12.61 0.10
N VAL A 73 -9.07 -12.62 1.42
CA VAL A 73 -8.28 -11.78 2.36
C VAL A 73 -6.80 -12.07 2.20
N SER A 74 -6.41 -13.35 2.20
CA SER A 74 -5.00 -13.73 2.10
C SER A 74 -4.38 -13.33 0.76
N SER A 75 -5.10 -13.51 -0.34
CA SER A 75 -4.62 -13.17 -1.69
C SER A 75 -4.48 -11.65 -1.86
N VAL A 76 -5.44 -10.87 -1.36
CA VAL A 76 -5.36 -9.40 -1.37
C VAL A 76 -4.19 -8.92 -0.52
N CYS A 77 -3.96 -9.49 0.67
CA CYS A 77 -2.81 -9.12 1.50
C CYS A 77 -1.48 -9.34 0.77
N VAL A 78 -1.31 -10.51 0.13
CA VAL A 78 -0.09 -10.83 -0.63
C VAL A 78 0.07 -9.90 -1.82
N ALA A 79 -0.97 -9.75 -2.65
CA ALA A 79 -0.93 -8.88 -3.82
C ALA A 79 -0.65 -7.42 -3.44
N LEU A 80 -1.26 -6.93 -2.35
CA LEU A 80 -1.00 -5.59 -1.84
C LEU A 80 0.46 -5.46 -1.40
N ARG A 81 0.97 -6.36 -0.56
CA ARG A 81 2.38 -6.32 -0.14
C ARG A 81 3.34 -6.33 -1.34
N ASP A 82 3.11 -7.22 -2.31
CA ASP A 82 3.97 -7.34 -3.49
C ASP A 82 3.94 -6.07 -4.34
N ALA A 83 2.76 -5.46 -4.52
CA ALA A 83 2.61 -4.17 -5.19
C ALA A 83 3.37 -3.05 -4.45
N LEU A 84 3.26 -2.97 -3.13
CA LEU A 84 3.98 -1.98 -2.32
C LEU A 84 5.50 -2.15 -2.39
N LEU A 85 5.99 -3.40 -2.37
CA LEU A 85 7.42 -3.72 -2.47
C LEU A 85 8.00 -3.50 -3.88
N SER A 86 7.16 -3.40 -4.91
CA SER A 86 7.61 -3.18 -6.29
C SER A 86 8.14 -1.76 -6.56
N HIS A 87 7.96 -0.83 -5.61
CA HIS A 87 8.37 0.56 -5.71
C HIS A 87 9.10 1.04 -4.45
N THR A 88 10.11 1.89 -4.60
CA THR A 88 10.81 2.53 -3.47
C THR A 88 9.80 3.35 -2.65
N ASP A 89 9.81 3.21 -1.32
CA ASP A 89 8.86 3.87 -0.40
C ASP A 89 7.36 3.65 -0.75
N GLY A 90 7.05 2.60 -1.53
CA GLY A 90 5.68 2.33 -2.00
C GLY A 90 4.66 2.21 -0.85
N ALA A 91 5.03 1.57 0.26
CA ALA A 91 4.15 1.46 1.42
C ALA A 91 3.87 2.82 2.08
N GLU A 92 4.86 3.69 2.17
CA GLU A 92 4.69 5.04 2.74
C GLU A 92 3.83 5.92 1.83
N LEU A 93 4.06 5.89 0.50
CA LEU A 93 3.27 6.66 -0.46
C LEU A 93 1.80 6.24 -0.45
N VAL A 94 1.55 4.92 -0.48
CA VAL A 94 0.18 4.39 -0.47
C VAL A 94 -0.49 4.67 0.87
N SER A 95 0.22 4.56 2.00
CA SER A 95 -0.29 4.92 3.32
C SER A 95 -0.72 6.40 3.38
N ALA A 96 0.13 7.32 2.90
CA ALA A 96 -0.19 8.74 2.85
C ALA A 96 -1.39 9.04 1.95
N SER A 97 -1.49 8.35 0.80
CA SER A 97 -2.61 8.50 -0.14
C SER A 97 -3.92 7.94 0.41
N PHE A 98 -3.85 6.84 1.16
CA PHE A 98 -4.99 6.25 1.87
C PHE A 98 -5.51 7.18 2.96
N ALA A 99 -4.62 7.73 3.80
CA ALA A 99 -4.98 8.69 4.84
C ALA A 99 -5.62 9.97 4.26
N ALA A 100 -5.18 10.41 3.07
CA ALA A 100 -5.73 11.56 2.37
C ALA A 100 -7.00 11.25 1.55
N GLY A 101 -7.40 9.97 1.45
CA GLY A 101 -8.56 9.54 0.67
C GLY A 101 -8.45 9.80 -0.84
N GLN A 102 -7.24 9.78 -1.41
CA GLN A 102 -7.00 10.15 -2.81
C GLN A 102 -6.82 8.96 -3.76
N SER A 103 -6.69 7.74 -3.24
CA SER A 103 -6.51 6.53 -4.05
C SER A 103 -7.85 5.80 -4.26
N THR A 104 -8.26 5.66 -5.51
CA THR A 104 -9.46 4.89 -5.89
C THR A 104 -9.23 3.38 -5.78
N ALA A 105 -8.01 2.91 -6.09
CA ALA A 105 -7.64 1.51 -5.96
C ALA A 105 -7.71 1.06 -4.48
N MET A 106 -7.21 1.88 -3.55
CA MET A 106 -7.29 1.56 -2.13
C MET A 106 -8.73 1.56 -1.61
N ALA A 107 -9.59 2.45 -2.10
CA ALA A 107 -11.01 2.42 -1.75
C ALA A 107 -11.67 1.09 -2.18
N ARG A 108 -11.38 0.62 -3.40
CA ARG A 108 -11.84 -0.69 -3.90
C ARG A 108 -11.30 -1.85 -3.07
N ILE A 109 -10.01 -1.83 -2.73
CA ILE A 109 -9.38 -2.88 -1.89
C ILE A 109 -10.06 -2.95 -0.52
N LEU A 110 -10.29 -1.80 0.11
CA LEU A 110 -10.95 -1.72 1.40
C LEU A 110 -12.39 -2.25 1.33
N GLU A 111 -13.12 -1.91 0.27
CA GLU A 111 -14.48 -2.41 0.03
C GLU A 111 -14.49 -3.93 -0.15
N GLY A 112 -13.60 -4.49 -0.98
CA GLY A 112 -13.50 -5.93 -1.19
C GLY A 112 -13.14 -6.70 0.08
N LEU A 113 -12.27 -6.15 0.93
CA LEU A 113 -11.96 -6.73 2.25
C LEU A 113 -13.14 -6.61 3.23
N THR A 114 -13.93 -5.55 3.13
CA THR A 114 -15.15 -5.36 3.94
C THR A 114 -16.20 -6.40 3.56
N GLU A 115 -16.41 -6.64 2.26
CA GLU A 115 -17.28 -7.72 1.76
C GLU A 115 -16.78 -9.10 2.21
N ALA A 116 -15.46 -9.34 2.16
CA ALA A 116 -14.91 -10.59 2.67
C ALA A 116 -15.15 -10.78 4.19
N ALA A 117 -15.10 -9.70 4.97
CA ALA A 117 -15.44 -9.76 6.40
C ALA A 117 -16.95 -10.02 6.62
N ARG A 118 -17.83 -9.43 5.81
CA ARG A 118 -19.28 -9.71 5.83
C ARG A 118 -19.59 -11.17 5.50
N ASP A 119 -18.96 -11.71 4.46
CA ASP A 119 -19.08 -13.12 4.08
C ASP A 119 -18.50 -14.07 5.14
N ALA A 120 -17.61 -13.57 6.00
CA ALA A 120 -17.16 -14.27 7.19
C ALA A 120 -18.17 -14.23 8.35
N GLY A 121 -19.28 -13.51 8.23
CA GLY A 121 -20.29 -13.33 9.28
C GLY A 121 -19.95 -12.23 10.29
N VAL A 122 -18.99 -11.35 9.99
CA VAL A 122 -18.71 -10.18 10.85
C VAL A 122 -19.87 -9.18 10.72
N PRO A 123 -20.42 -8.66 11.83
CA PRO A 123 -21.47 -7.64 11.79
C PRO A 123 -21.04 -6.39 11.02
N ASP A 124 -21.97 -5.73 10.32
CA ASP A 124 -21.67 -4.58 9.45
C ASP A 124 -20.90 -3.45 10.14
N GLY A 125 -21.24 -3.13 11.40
CA GLY A 125 -20.54 -2.10 12.19
C GLY A 125 -19.06 -2.42 12.47
N HIS A 126 -18.66 -3.69 12.32
CA HIS A 126 -17.30 -4.18 12.54
C HIS A 126 -16.59 -4.62 11.26
N ALA A 127 -17.30 -4.82 10.14
CA ALA A 127 -16.71 -5.30 8.89
C ALA A 127 -15.67 -4.33 8.33
N GLU A 128 -15.98 -3.02 8.28
CA GLU A 128 -15.01 -2.01 7.83
C GLU A 128 -13.81 -1.93 8.79
N LEU A 129 -14.04 -2.07 10.10
CA LEU A 129 -12.96 -2.06 11.10
C LEU A 129 -12.02 -3.26 10.92
N ALA A 130 -12.56 -4.44 10.60
CA ALA A 130 -11.76 -5.62 10.26
C ALA A 130 -10.93 -5.37 8.99
N ALA A 131 -11.55 -4.85 7.93
CA ALA A 131 -10.89 -4.53 6.67
C ALA A 131 -9.75 -3.51 6.85
N ARG A 132 -9.99 -2.41 7.58
CA ARG A 132 -8.97 -1.42 7.91
C ARG A 132 -7.82 -2.00 8.72
N THR A 133 -8.11 -2.88 9.68
CA THR A 133 -7.09 -3.56 10.49
C THR A 133 -6.18 -4.40 9.61
N VAL A 134 -6.74 -5.11 8.62
CA VAL A 134 -5.97 -5.86 7.63
C VAL A 134 -5.08 -4.93 6.80
N VAL A 135 -5.63 -3.84 6.27
CA VAL A 135 -4.85 -2.85 5.49
C VAL A 135 -3.71 -2.24 6.32
N TYR A 136 -3.98 -1.85 7.57
CA TYR A 136 -2.95 -1.29 8.45
C TYR A 136 -1.83 -2.28 8.77
N TYR A 137 -2.17 -3.55 8.94
CA TYR A 137 -1.15 -4.59 9.09
C TYR A 137 -0.26 -4.66 7.85
N VAL A 138 -0.83 -4.72 6.65
CA VAL A 138 -0.04 -4.82 5.41
C VAL A 138 0.83 -3.58 5.20
N LEU A 139 0.27 -2.38 5.37
CA LEU A 139 1.02 -1.13 5.26
C LEU A 139 2.16 -1.07 6.27
N GLY A 140 1.87 -1.29 7.56
CA GLY A 140 2.87 -1.20 8.63
C GLY A 140 3.97 -2.26 8.51
N PHE A 141 3.60 -3.51 8.18
CA PHE A 141 4.57 -4.57 7.94
C PHE A 141 5.48 -4.24 6.76
N THR A 142 4.91 -3.74 5.66
CA THR A 142 5.68 -3.46 4.45
C THR A 142 6.60 -2.25 4.61
N VAL A 143 6.21 -1.24 5.40
CA VAL A 143 7.11 -0.12 5.77
C VAL A 143 8.34 -0.62 6.53
N ASP A 144 8.14 -1.51 7.52
CA ASP A 144 9.25 -2.11 8.28
C ASP A 144 10.16 -2.94 7.36
N GLU A 145 9.57 -3.73 6.46
CA GLU A 145 10.31 -4.53 5.49
C GLU A 145 11.12 -3.68 4.49
N GLN A 146 10.53 -2.62 3.93
CA GLN A 146 11.23 -1.70 3.05
C GLN A 146 12.37 -0.99 3.78
N SER A 147 12.13 -0.56 5.01
CA SER A 147 13.17 0.03 5.86
C SER A 147 14.31 -0.96 6.04
N ARG A 148 14.01 -2.23 6.32
CA ARG A 148 15.06 -3.24 6.48
C ARG A 148 15.88 -3.42 5.21
N LEU A 149 15.24 -3.56 4.05
CA LEU A 149 15.91 -3.68 2.75
C LEU A 149 16.83 -2.48 2.45
N GLN A 150 16.43 -1.26 2.80
CA GLN A 150 17.25 -0.06 2.63
C GLN A 150 18.52 -0.09 3.49
N TRP A 151 18.39 -0.51 4.75
CA TRP A 151 19.54 -0.66 5.65
C TRP A 151 20.49 -1.78 5.20
N ASP A 152 19.97 -2.90 4.71
CA ASP A 152 20.77 -4.00 4.19
C ASP A 152 21.54 -3.55 2.94
N ALA A 153 20.89 -2.80 2.04
CA ALA A 153 21.54 -2.18 0.89
C ALA A 153 22.62 -1.15 1.27
N ALA A 154 22.48 -0.51 2.43
CA ALA A 154 23.49 0.39 3.01
C ALA A 154 24.62 -0.35 3.74
N GLY A 155 24.58 -1.69 3.81
CA GLY A 155 25.62 -2.52 4.43
C GLY A 155 25.55 -2.55 5.96
N ALA A 156 24.38 -2.30 6.56
CA ALA A 156 24.22 -2.40 8.01
C ALA A 156 24.24 -3.86 8.47
N ASP A 157 25.24 -4.24 9.27
CA ASP A 157 25.27 -5.55 9.94
C ASP A 157 24.28 -5.57 11.12
N LEU A 158 23.46 -6.61 11.17
CA LEU A 158 22.65 -6.92 12.33
C LEU A 158 23.45 -7.81 13.32
N PRO A 159 23.50 -7.46 14.61
CA PRO A 159 23.95 -8.37 15.64
C PRO A 159 23.17 -9.69 15.60
N GLY A 160 23.85 -10.84 15.74
CA GLY A 160 23.24 -12.16 15.57
C GLY A 160 22.13 -12.53 16.58
N ASP A 161 21.94 -11.75 17.65
CA ASP A 161 20.84 -11.87 18.60
C ASP A 161 19.53 -11.19 18.12
N GLN A 162 19.59 -10.40 17.04
CA GLN A 162 18.43 -9.77 16.38
C GLN A 162 17.84 -10.64 15.26
N SER A 163 17.86 -11.97 15.46
CA SER A 163 17.42 -13.01 14.51
C SER A 163 16.04 -12.75 13.89
N VAL A 164 15.11 -12.14 14.63
CA VAL A 164 13.74 -11.83 14.16
C VAL A 164 13.74 -10.92 12.92
N LEU A 165 14.78 -10.10 12.74
CA LEU A 165 14.96 -9.23 11.57
C LEU A 165 15.69 -9.92 10.41
N THR A 166 16.29 -11.09 10.65
CA THR A 166 16.96 -11.93 9.63
C THR A 166 16.06 -13.06 9.10
N GLU A 167 14.89 -13.26 9.70
CA GLU A 167 13.91 -14.28 9.32
C GLU A 167 13.18 -13.93 8.02
N ASP A 168 12.81 -14.97 7.25
CA ASP A 168 12.01 -14.89 6.02
C ASP A 168 10.78 -13.98 6.23
N ALA A 169 10.85 -12.77 5.65
CA ALA A 169 9.80 -11.77 5.75
C ALA A 169 8.47 -12.29 5.21
N SER A 170 8.50 -13.15 4.18
CA SER A 170 7.29 -13.77 3.64
C SER A 170 6.62 -14.73 4.64
N ALA A 171 7.41 -15.46 5.43
CA ALA A 171 6.89 -16.32 6.49
C ALA A 171 6.27 -15.51 7.63
N ARG A 172 6.96 -14.46 8.10
CA ARG A 172 6.45 -13.55 9.14
C ARG A 172 5.16 -12.84 8.71
N PHE A 173 5.12 -12.38 7.45
CA PHE A 173 3.95 -11.76 6.86
C PHE A 173 2.75 -12.71 6.85
N ARG A 174 2.92 -13.92 6.31
CA ARG A 174 1.85 -14.92 6.25
C ARG A 174 1.37 -15.35 7.64
N PHE A 175 2.26 -15.42 8.62
CA PHE A 175 1.87 -15.68 10.00
C PHE A 175 0.92 -14.61 10.54
N GLY A 176 1.24 -13.32 10.37
CA GLY A 176 0.37 -12.23 10.81
C GLY A 176 -0.95 -12.18 10.05
N VAL A 177 -0.95 -12.40 8.73
CA VAL A 177 -2.20 -12.58 7.95
C VAL A 177 -3.04 -13.73 8.51
N GLY A 178 -2.41 -14.86 8.85
CA GLY A 178 -3.08 -16.03 9.45
C GLY A 178 -3.75 -15.72 10.80
N LEU A 179 -3.11 -14.89 11.64
CA LEU A 179 -3.69 -14.41 12.90
C LEU A 179 -4.92 -13.54 12.64
N LEU A 180 -4.86 -12.62 11.68
CA LEU A 180 -5.97 -11.74 11.33
C LEU A 180 -7.16 -12.52 10.76
N VAL A 181 -6.91 -13.45 9.83
CA VAL A 181 -7.94 -14.34 9.28
C VAL A 181 -8.59 -15.19 10.38
N SER A 182 -7.79 -15.70 11.32
CA SER A 182 -8.31 -16.47 12.47
C SER A 182 -9.14 -15.60 13.41
N GLY A 183 -8.72 -14.35 13.65
CA GLY A 183 -9.44 -13.38 14.46
C GLY A 183 -10.77 -12.95 13.84
N ILE A 184 -10.81 -12.72 12.52
CA ILE A 184 -12.05 -12.43 11.78
C ILE A 184 -13.06 -13.57 11.94
N ARG A 185 -12.61 -14.83 11.83
CA ARG A 185 -13.47 -16.00 12.09
C ARG A 185 -14.04 -16.00 13.51
N GLY A 186 -13.23 -15.67 14.51
CA GLY A 186 -13.65 -15.68 15.91
C GLY A 186 -14.67 -14.60 16.28
N ARG A 187 -14.89 -13.60 15.42
CA ARG A 187 -15.88 -12.53 15.64
C ARG A 187 -17.29 -12.84 15.17
N GLN A 188 -17.54 -14.06 14.68
CA GLN A 188 -18.88 -14.53 14.32
C GLN A 188 -19.86 -14.49 15.51
N ASP A 189 -19.36 -14.55 16.76
CA ASP A 189 -20.18 -14.79 17.96
C ASP A 189 -20.22 -13.62 18.97
N GLN A 190 -19.64 -12.45 18.66
CA GLN A 190 -19.64 -11.31 19.60
C GLN A 190 -20.74 -10.31 19.25
N PRO A 191 -21.76 -10.12 20.12
CA PRO A 191 -22.73 -9.04 19.96
C PRO A 191 -22.07 -7.68 20.13
N VAL A 192 -22.57 -6.70 19.35
CA VAL A 192 -22.16 -5.28 19.37
C VAL A 192 -22.43 -4.65 20.73
#